data_AF-A0A0L6W4F8-F1
#
_entry.id   AF-A0A0L6W4F8-F1
#
_cell.length_a   1.000
_cell.length_b   1.000
_cell.length_c   1.000
_cell.angle_alpha   90.00
_cell.angle_beta   90.00
_cell.angle_gamma   90.00
#
_symmetry.space_group_name_H-M   'P 1'
#
loop_
_entity.id
_entity.type
_entity.pdbx_description
1 polymer ?
#
loop_
_entity_poly.entity_id
_entity_poly.type
_entity_poly.pdbx_seq_one_letter_code
_entity_poly.pdbx_strand_id
1 'polypeptide(L)'
;MLEKITLIIPGRPVPMVRMTRRGKYVKPRAQQYLDYLNAIAGYCYTVRPRPLLWDNISVDAAVYLPEGRRGDLDNYLKAFLDGLQRGGVFTDDKIVTEARVKIIPCPRGREKAEITIRKIG
;
A
#
# COMPACT_ATOMS: atom_id res chain seq x y z
N MET A 1 -14.37 19.15 -5.64
CA MET A 1 -14.17 18.07 -4.64
C MET A 1 -12.85 17.38 -4.96
N LEU A 2 -12.14 16.81 -3.98
CA LEU A 2 -10.93 16.02 -4.29
C LEU A 2 -11.36 14.75 -5.04
N GLU A 3 -10.88 14.56 -6.26
CA GLU A 3 -11.14 13.36 -7.07
C GLU A 3 -9.98 12.35 -7.00
N LYS A 4 -8.88 12.75 -6.36
CA LYS A 4 -7.64 11.99 -6.27
C LYS A 4 -6.88 12.32 -4.99
N ILE A 5 -6.25 11.29 -4.40
CA ILE A 5 -5.31 11.40 -3.29
C ILE A 5 -4.05 10.61 -3.64
N THR A 6 -2.88 11.17 -3.35
CA THR A 6 -1.60 10.48 -3.53
C THR A 6 -0.83 10.42 -2.22
N LEU A 7 -0.34 9.23 -1.89
CA LEU A 7 0.51 8.92 -0.75
C LEU A 7 1.89 8.52 -1.23
N ILE A 8 2.92 9.06 -0.58
CA ILE A 8 4.31 8.66 -0.79
C ILE A 8 4.79 7.98 0.49
N ILE A 9 5.10 6.69 0.38
CA ILE A 9 5.61 5.88 1.48
C ILE A 9 7.11 5.72 1.26
N PRO A 10 7.97 6.43 2.01
CA PRO A 10 9.41 6.32 1.86
C PRO A 10 9.92 4.98 2.39
N GLY A 11 11.10 4.60 1.88
CA GLY A 11 11.72 3.33 2.23
C GLY A 11 11.25 2.19 1.35
N ARG A 12 11.88 1.03 1.53
CA ARG A 12 11.66 -0.14 0.68
C ARG A 12 10.23 -0.67 0.82
N PRO A 13 9.41 -0.68 -0.26
CA PRO A 13 8.10 -1.32 -0.22
C PRO A 13 8.21 -2.80 0.14
N VAL A 14 7.34 -3.26 1.02
CA VAL A 14 7.32 -4.66 1.49
C VAL A 14 6.11 -5.37 0.88
N PRO A 15 6.33 -6.45 0.09
CA PRO A 15 5.23 -7.23 -0.46
C PRO A 15 4.51 -8.02 0.64
N MET A 16 3.23 -8.33 0.44
CA MET A 16 2.46 -9.19 1.32
C MET A 16 3.17 -10.53 1.55
N VAL A 17 3.16 -10.96 2.82
CA VAL A 17 3.58 -12.30 3.20
C VAL A 17 2.46 -12.98 3.98
N ARG A 18 2.16 -14.23 3.61
CA ARG A 18 1.22 -15.05 4.36
C ARG A 18 1.76 -15.32 5.76
N MET A 19 0.90 -15.17 6.76
CA MET A 19 1.25 -15.43 8.15
C MET A 19 0.14 -16.16 8.88
N THR A 20 0.53 -17.01 9.82
CA THR A 20 -0.39 -17.64 10.78
C THR A 20 -0.48 -16.79 12.05
N ARG A 21 -1.47 -17.08 12.90
CA ARG A 21 -1.70 -16.35 14.17
C ARG A 21 -0.47 -16.30 15.07
N ARG A 22 0.32 -17.37 15.17
CA ARG A 22 1.61 -17.38 15.90
C ARG A 22 2.72 -16.77 15.05
N GLY A 23 2.73 -17.08 13.75
CA GLY A 23 3.76 -16.65 12.81
C GLY A 23 3.96 -15.15 12.75
N LYS A 24 2.89 -14.36 12.93
CA LYS A 24 2.98 -12.89 12.95
C LYS A 24 3.90 -12.31 14.04
N TYR A 25 4.11 -13.02 15.15
CA TYR A 25 4.93 -12.54 16.27
C TYR A 25 6.38 -13.05 16.22
N VAL A 26 6.64 -14.11 15.46
CA VAL A 26 7.92 -14.83 15.52
C VAL A 26 8.68 -14.84 14.20
N LYS A 27 8.00 -14.59 13.07
CA LYS A 27 8.64 -14.59 11.75
C LYS A 27 9.08 -13.17 11.37
N PRO A 28 10.40 -12.92 11.14
CA PRO A 28 10.90 -11.58 10.80
C PRO A 28 10.21 -10.94 9.60
N ARG A 29 9.92 -11.72 8.54
CA ARG A 29 9.20 -11.22 7.37
C ARG A 29 7.76 -10.79 7.67
N ALA A 30 7.09 -11.49 8.58
CA ALA A 30 5.73 -11.13 8.98
C ALA A 30 5.74 -9.82 9.78
N GLN A 31 6.74 -9.64 10.65
CA GLN A 31 6.92 -8.39 11.38
C GLN A 31 7.22 -7.22 10.43
N GLN A 32 8.16 -7.40 9.48
CA GLN A 32 8.46 -6.39 8.45
C GLN A 32 7.22 -5.97 7.65
N TYR A 33 6.35 -6.94 7.30
CA TYR A 33 5.08 -6.62 6.65
C TYR A 33 4.15 -5.81 7.56
N LEU A 34 3.98 -6.21 8.82
CA LEU A 34 3.14 -5.48 9.76
C LEU A 34 3.64 -4.05 10.02
N ASP A 35 4.96 -3.87 10.12
CA ASP A 35 5.59 -2.57 10.30
C ASP A 35 5.36 -1.69 9.06
N TYR A 36 5.46 -2.27 7.86
CA TYR A 36 5.18 -1.56 6.61
C TYR A 36 3.70 -1.15 6.51
N LEU A 37 2.75 -2.02 6.90
CA LEU A 37 1.34 -1.67 6.96
C LEU A 37 1.07 -0.52 7.95
N ASN A 38 1.78 -0.51 9.09
CA ASN A 38 1.67 0.57 10.07
C ASN A 38 2.27 1.88 9.53
N ALA A 39 3.36 1.81 8.76
CA ALA A 39 3.92 2.97 8.07
C ALA A 39 2.90 3.56 7.08
N ILE A 40 2.30 2.73 6.21
CA ILE A 40 1.23 3.19 5.30
C ILE A 40 0.09 3.85 6.07
N ALA A 41 -0.39 3.21 7.14
CA ALA A 41 -1.45 3.76 7.98
C ALA A 41 -1.05 5.11 8.60
N GLY A 42 0.21 5.26 9.03
CA GLY A 42 0.80 6.53 9.49
C GLY A 42 0.71 7.63 8.45
N TYR A 43 1.14 7.36 7.21
CA TYR A 43 1.04 8.32 6.10
C TYR A 43 -0.41 8.61 5.69
N CYS A 44 -1.35 7.69 5.89
CA CYS A 44 -2.77 7.99 5.68
C CYS A 44 -3.26 9.12 6.60
N TYR A 45 -2.65 9.35 7.77
CA TYR A 45 -3.02 10.48 8.63
C TYR A 45 -2.69 11.85 8.04
N THR A 46 -1.75 11.92 7.09
CA THR A 46 -1.36 13.18 6.44
C THR A 46 -2.31 13.60 5.33
N VAL A 47 -3.28 12.73 4.95
CA VAL A 47 -4.27 13.01 3.91
C VAL A 47 -5.69 12.95 4.48
N ARG A 48 -6.53 13.91 4.09
CA ARG A 48 -7.94 14.05 4.52
C ARG A 48 -8.80 14.32 3.27
N PRO A 49 -10.10 13.93 3.28
CA PRO A 49 -10.83 13.27 4.37
C PRO A 49 -10.50 11.78 4.55
N ARG A 50 -10.83 11.22 5.72
CA ARG A 50 -10.79 9.78 6.03
C ARG A 50 -11.94 9.42 7.01
N PRO A 51 -12.75 8.39 6.73
CA PRO A 51 -12.74 7.60 5.50
C PRO A 51 -13.16 8.42 4.29
N LEU A 52 -12.77 7.96 3.10
CA LEU A 52 -13.30 8.47 1.85
C LEU A 52 -14.73 7.95 1.71
N LEU A 53 -15.67 8.87 1.48
CA LEU A 53 -17.07 8.54 1.20
C LEU A 53 -17.26 8.32 -0.30
N TRP A 54 -16.43 7.44 -0.87
CA TRP A 54 -16.46 7.06 -2.29
C TRP A 54 -16.87 5.59 -2.39
N ASP A 55 -17.91 5.30 -3.17
CA ASP A 55 -18.45 3.94 -3.32
C ASP A 55 -17.62 3.09 -4.28
N ASN A 56 -16.88 3.75 -5.18
CA ASN A 56 -16.10 3.09 -6.21
C ASN A 56 -14.77 3.83 -6.43
N ILE A 57 -13.65 3.11 -6.34
CA ILE A 57 -12.32 3.71 -6.40
C ILE A 57 -11.32 2.89 -7.24
N SER A 58 -10.33 3.61 -7.77
CA SER A 58 -9.16 3.08 -8.45
C SER A 58 -7.93 3.22 -7.55
N VAL A 59 -7.10 2.18 -7.44
CA VAL A 59 -5.80 2.24 -6.74
C VAL A 59 -4.66 1.98 -7.71
N ASP A 60 -3.92 3.03 -8.04
CA ASP A 60 -2.68 2.94 -8.81
C ASP A 60 -1.47 3.00 -7.88
N ALA A 61 -0.50 2.12 -8.08
CA ALA A 61 0.74 2.15 -7.33
C ALA A 61 2.00 2.03 -8.21
N ALA A 62 3.01 2.81 -7.86
CA ALA A 62 4.37 2.68 -8.38
C ALA A 62 5.30 2.24 -7.26
N VAL A 63 5.99 1.13 -7.48
CA VAL A 63 6.90 0.50 -6.52
C VAL A 63 8.34 0.74 -6.98
N TYR A 64 9.05 1.62 -6.31
CA TYR A 64 10.43 1.97 -6.63
C TYR A 64 11.38 1.06 -5.86
N LEU A 65 12.13 0.22 -6.57
CA LEU A 65 13.05 -0.77 -5.98
C LEU A 65 14.36 -0.87 -6.78
N PRO A 66 15.50 -1.15 -6.15
CA PRO A 66 16.71 -1.56 -6.84
C PRO A 66 16.47 -2.82 -7.65
N GLU A 67 17.23 -2.95 -8.73
CA GLU A 67 17.27 -4.16 -9.53
C GLU A 67 17.65 -5.38 -8.66
N GLY A 68 17.11 -6.53 -9.04
CA GLY A 68 17.31 -7.80 -8.34
C GLY A 68 16.04 -8.33 -7.68
N ARG A 69 16.19 -8.96 -6.51
CA ARG A 69 15.09 -9.70 -5.87
C ARG A 69 13.96 -8.76 -5.43
N ARG A 70 12.77 -9.02 -5.96
CA ARG A 70 11.51 -8.34 -5.63
C ARG A 70 10.43 -9.37 -5.32
N GLY A 71 9.38 -8.95 -4.62
CA GLY A 71 8.14 -9.72 -4.53
C GLY A 71 7.32 -9.66 -5.82
N ASP A 72 6.25 -10.45 -5.81
CA ASP A 72 5.24 -10.44 -6.86
C ASP A 72 4.40 -9.17 -6.82
N LEU A 73 3.87 -8.77 -7.99
CA LEU A 73 3.16 -7.50 -8.17
C LEU A 73 1.84 -7.47 -7.38
N ASP A 74 1.11 -8.58 -7.37
CA ASP A 74 -0.13 -8.79 -6.61
C ASP A 74 0.10 -8.69 -5.10
N ASN A 75 1.24 -9.20 -4.61
CA ASN A 75 1.59 -9.07 -3.19
C ASN A 75 1.85 -7.61 -2.77
N TYR A 76 2.37 -6.76 -3.67
CA TYR A 76 2.46 -5.32 -3.38
C TYR A 76 1.09 -4.66 -3.38
N LEU A 77 0.23 -4.97 -4.37
CA LEU A 77 -1.13 -4.47 -4.39
C LEU A 77 -1.85 -4.82 -3.07
N LYS A 78 -1.78 -6.08 -2.63
CA LYS A 78 -2.43 -6.50 -1.40
C LYS A 78 -1.88 -5.77 -0.17
N ALA A 79 -0.56 -5.54 -0.11
CA ALA A 79 0.06 -4.75 0.96
C ALA A 79 -0.48 -3.31 1.00
N PHE A 80 -0.65 -2.68 -0.15
CA PHE A 80 -1.18 -1.31 -0.22
C PHE A 80 -2.64 -1.26 0.22
N LEU A 81 -3.48 -2.17 -0.27
CA LEU A 81 -4.89 -2.24 0.14
C LEU A 81 -5.05 -2.47 1.65
N ASP A 82 -4.34 -3.46 2.20
CA ASP A 82 -4.35 -3.73 3.64
C ASP A 82 -3.87 -2.52 4.46
N GLY A 83 -2.87 -1.78 3.94
CA GLY A 83 -2.32 -0.59 4.58
C GLY A 83 -3.27 0.60 4.56
N LEU A 84 -3.94 0.84 3.42
CA LEU A 84 -4.96 1.88 3.26
C LEU A 84 -6.17 1.61 4.16
N GLN A 85 -6.64 0.36 4.21
CA GLN A 85 -7.73 -0.07 5.10
C GLN A 85 -7.34 0.09 6.57
N ARG A 86 -6.13 -0.35 6.96
CA ARG A 86 -5.58 -0.12 8.30
C ARG A 86 -5.46 1.36 8.64
N GLY A 87 -5.11 2.18 7.65
CA GLY A 87 -5.08 3.64 7.74
C GLY A 87 -6.45 4.30 7.80
N GLY A 88 -7.55 3.56 7.65
CA GLY A 88 -8.92 4.09 7.67
C GLY A 88 -9.26 4.95 6.45
N VAL A 89 -8.59 4.73 5.31
CA VAL A 89 -8.94 5.37 4.03
C VAL A 89 -10.31 4.89 3.55
N PHE A 90 -10.57 3.59 3.70
CA PHE A 90 -11.86 2.95 3.50
C PHE A 90 -12.00 1.79 4.49
N THR A 91 -13.22 1.32 4.70
CA THR A 91 -13.52 0.26 5.68
C THR A 91 -13.40 -1.15 5.11
N ASP A 92 -13.67 -1.31 3.81
CA ASP A 92 -13.63 -2.58 3.08
C ASP A 92 -12.95 -2.36 1.72
N ASP A 93 -12.00 -3.22 1.33
CA ASP A 93 -11.28 -3.10 0.06
C ASP A 93 -12.15 -3.44 -1.16
N LYS A 94 -13.37 -3.94 -0.96
CA LYS A 94 -14.37 -4.20 -2.02
C LYS A 94 -14.77 -2.99 -2.86
N ILE A 95 -14.61 -1.76 -2.35
CA ILE A 95 -14.87 -0.55 -3.14
C ILE A 95 -13.79 -0.30 -4.20
N VAL A 96 -12.64 -1.00 -4.13
CA VAL A 96 -11.58 -0.94 -5.12
C VAL A 96 -11.94 -1.86 -6.28
N THR A 97 -12.45 -1.29 -7.36
CA THR A 97 -12.86 -2.05 -8.56
C THR A 97 -11.81 -2.02 -9.66
N GLU A 98 -10.87 -1.08 -9.61
CA GLU A 98 -9.74 -0.99 -10.52
C GLU A 98 -8.43 -0.85 -9.75
N ALA A 99 -7.38 -1.52 -10.22
CA ALA A 99 -6.04 -1.33 -9.70
C ALA A 99 -4.97 -1.52 -10.77
N ARG A 100 -3.91 -0.71 -10.69
CA ARG A 100 -2.71 -0.86 -11.53
C ARG A 100 -1.48 -0.76 -10.66
N VAL A 101 -0.61 -1.76 -10.72
CA VAL A 101 0.69 -1.69 -10.05
C VAL A 101 1.79 -1.78 -11.10
N LYS A 102 2.83 -0.96 -10.94
CA LYS A 102 4.06 -1.05 -11.71
C LYS A 102 5.27 -1.07 -10.79
N ILE A 103 6.31 -1.76 -11.20
CA ILE A 103 7.60 -1.78 -10.51
C ILE A 103 8.59 -0.98 -11.34
N ILE A 104 9.23 -0.02 -10.71
CA ILE A 104 10.15 0.92 -11.34
C ILE A 104 11.53 0.69 -10.73
N PRO A 105 12.54 0.33 -11.52
CA PRO A 105 13.93 0.28 -11.06
C PRO A 105 14.38 1.65 -10.50
N CYS A 106 15.05 1.66 -9.35
CA CYS A 106 15.65 2.86 -8.77
C CYS A 106 16.96 2.56 -8.03
N PRO A 107 17.85 3.54 -7.84
CA PRO A 107 19.04 3.34 -7.01
C PRO A 107 18.71 2.96 -5.56
N ARG A 108 19.62 2.23 -4.90
CA ARG A 108 19.53 1.95 -3.45
C ARG A 108 19.47 3.28 -2.67
N GLY A 109 18.61 3.34 -1.66
CA GLY A 109 18.34 4.54 -0.86
C GLY A 109 17.27 5.47 -1.46
N ARG A 110 16.74 5.16 -2.65
CA ARG A 110 15.65 5.92 -3.30
C ARG A 110 14.33 5.14 -3.33
N GLU A 111 14.25 4.03 -2.59
CA GLU A 111 13.04 3.22 -2.54
C GLU A 111 11.86 3.96 -1.94
N LYS A 112 10.69 3.74 -2.53
CA LYS A 112 9.41 4.27 -2.07
C LYS A 112 8.26 3.54 -2.74
N ALA A 113 7.07 3.66 -2.18
CA ALA A 113 5.83 3.43 -2.90
C ALA A 113 5.11 4.77 -3.13
N GLU A 114 4.60 4.97 -4.34
CA GLU A 114 3.66 6.04 -4.64
C GLU A 114 2.30 5.41 -4.88
N ILE A 115 1.33 5.69 -4.02
CA ILE A 115 -0.02 5.11 -4.05
C ILE A 115 -0.99 6.23 -4.38
N THR A 116 -1.76 6.08 -5.45
CA THR A 116 -2.76 7.03 -5.90
C THR A 116 -4.12 6.39 -5.84
N ILE A 117 -5.03 7.02 -5.09
CA ILE A 117 -6.43 6.63 -5.00
C ILE A 117 -7.23 7.63 -5.82
N ARG A 118 -8.13 7.17 -6.68
CA ARG A 118 -9.04 8.03 -7.44
C ARG A 118 -10.47 7.58 -7.23
N LYS A 119 -11.39 8.53 -7.19
CA LYS A 119 -12.82 8.23 -7.31
C LYS A 119 -13.08 7.74 -8.74
N ILE A 120 -13.81 6.63 -8.85
CA ILE A 120 -14.45 6.17 -10.09
C ILE A 120 -15.94 6.49 -9.92
N GLY A 121 -16.61 6.81 -11.03
CA GLY A 121 -18.02 7.24 -11.10
C GLY A 121 -18.93 6.61 -10.05
#